data_AF-A0A0Q2QKQ4-F1
#
_entry.id   AF-A0A0Q2QKQ4-F1
#
_cell.length_a   1.000
_cell.length_b   1.000
_cell.length_c   1.000
_cell.angle_alpha   90.00
_cell.angle_beta   90.00
_cell.angle_gamma   90.00
#
_symmetry.space_group_name_H-M   'P 1'
#
loop_
_entity.id
_entity.type
_entity.pdbx_description
1 polymer ?
#
loop_
_entity_poly.entity_id
_entity_poly.type
_entity_poly.pdbx_seq_one_letter_code
_entity_poly.pdbx_strand_id
1 'polypeptide(L)'
;MSWFERVRRAGAGQRVTRADRQQAADTLAELTAINAERERLLRDGLAGVATIVGIRENVATTSLGRWHELELDVQLSGQDPYRATRRVALELSSAPHIAIDAQVPIRVDPRDYSKVLVVAPL
;
A
#
# COMPACT_ATOMS: atom_id res chain seq x y z
N MET A 1 2.68 24.28 45.92
CA MET A 1 2.79 22.84 45.60
C MET A 1 2.58 22.65 44.12
N SER A 2 3.61 22.21 43.40
CA SER A 2 3.74 22.33 41.94
C SER A 2 3.18 21.11 41.20
N TRP A 3 2.35 21.33 40.19
CA TRP A 3 1.77 20.33 39.28
C TRP A 3 2.82 19.45 38.58
N PHE A 4 4.07 19.94 38.48
CA PHE A 4 5.17 19.32 37.74
C PHE A 4 5.74 18.03 38.38
N GLU A 5 5.50 17.74 39.66
CA GLU A 5 5.98 16.47 40.27
C GLU A 5 5.10 15.26 39.91
N ARG A 6 3.87 15.47 39.43
CA ARG A 6 2.92 14.37 39.21
C ARG A 6 3.17 13.58 37.92
N VAL A 7 3.92 14.13 36.97
CA VAL A 7 4.09 13.51 35.63
C VAL A 7 5.24 12.48 35.60
N ARG A 8 6.14 12.47 36.59
CA ARG A 8 7.29 11.54 36.58
C ARG A 8 6.95 10.08 36.96
N ARG A 9 5.70 9.80 37.38
CA ARG A 9 5.31 8.49 37.93
C ARG A 9 4.41 7.64 37.02
N ALA A 10 4.18 8.05 35.77
CA ALA A 10 3.31 7.32 34.83
C ALA A 10 4.06 6.47 33.78
N GLY A 11 5.40 6.50 33.75
CA GLY A 11 6.21 5.84 32.71
C GLY A 11 6.92 4.55 33.13
N ALA A 12 6.54 3.93 34.25
CA ALA A 12 7.19 2.72 34.75
C ALA A 12 6.54 1.46 34.15
N GLY A 13 7.11 0.97 33.04
CA GLY A 13 7.06 -0.45 32.68
C GLY A 13 5.91 -0.90 31.79
N GLN A 14 5.81 -0.38 30.57
CA GLN A 14 5.16 -1.15 29.51
C GLN A 14 6.07 -2.34 29.20
N ARG A 15 5.87 -3.47 29.89
CA ARG A 15 6.56 -4.73 29.62
C ARG A 15 6.17 -5.16 28.20
N VAL A 16 7.06 -4.91 27.25
CA VAL A 16 6.97 -5.48 25.90
C VAL A 16 6.85 -6.99 26.06
N THR A 17 5.67 -7.52 25.78
CA THR A 17 5.39 -8.94 25.92
C THR A 17 6.01 -9.69 24.75
N ARG A 18 6.12 -11.02 24.86
CA ARG A 18 6.53 -11.86 23.73
C ARG A 18 5.55 -11.73 22.55
N ALA A 19 4.27 -11.52 22.84
CA ALA A 19 3.23 -11.30 21.82
C ALA A 19 3.47 -9.98 21.06
N ASP A 20 3.80 -8.89 21.76
CA ASP A 20 4.11 -7.60 21.12
C ASP A 20 5.33 -7.71 20.20
N ARG A 21 6.37 -8.46 20.62
CA ARG A 21 7.55 -8.70 19.77
C ARG A 21 7.23 -9.54 18.53
N GLN A 22 6.38 -10.55 18.68
CA GLN A 22 5.97 -11.40 17.56
C GLN A 22 5.17 -10.59 16.55
N GLN A 23 4.17 -9.83 17.01
CA GLN A 23 3.37 -8.97 16.16
C GLN A 23 4.23 -7.96 15.41
N ALA A 24 5.21 -7.33 16.08
CA ALA A 24 6.14 -6.41 15.42
C ALA A 24 7.01 -7.10 14.35
N ALA A 25 7.47 -8.33 14.63
CA ALA A 25 8.26 -9.10 13.66
C ALA A 25 7.43 -9.48 12.42
N ASP A 26 6.17 -9.89 12.62
CA ASP A 26 5.26 -10.27 11.54
C ASP A 26 4.94 -9.06 10.64
N THR A 27 4.63 -7.90 11.24
CA THR A 27 4.41 -6.65 10.50
C THR A 27 5.65 -6.22 9.71
N LEU A 28 6.85 -6.36 10.28
CA LEU A 28 8.09 -6.04 9.57
C LEU A 28 8.34 -6.98 8.39
N ALA A 29 8.07 -8.28 8.56
CA ALA A 29 8.20 -9.26 7.48
C ALA A 29 7.23 -8.95 6.32
N GLU A 30 5.98 -8.60 6.63
CA GLU A 30 4.98 -8.19 5.66
C GLU A 30 5.43 -6.92 4.89
N LEU A 31 5.88 -5.89 5.59
CA LEU A 31 6.41 -4.66 4.97
C LEU A 31 7.60 -4.93 4.07
N THR A 32 8.53 -5.78 4.52
CA THR A 32 9.73 -6.14 3.75
C THR A 32 9.34 -6.83 2.44
N ALA A 33 8.38 -7.75 2.49
CA ALA A 33 7.87 -8.44 1.31
C ALA A 33 7.19 -7.47 0.32
N ILE A 34 6.36 -6.55 0.81
CA ILE A 34 5.71 -5.52 -0.02
C ILE A 34 6.75 -4.64 -0.71
N ASN A 35 7.77 -4.20 0.02
CA ASN A 35 8.83 -3.34 -0.51
C ASN A 35 9.69 -4.05 -1.55
N ALA A 36 10.11 -5.29 -1.28
CA ALA A 36 10.89 -6.08 -2.23
C ALA A 36 10.15 -6.28 -3.56
N GLU A 37 8.85 -6.57 -3.49
CA GLU A 37 8.01 -6.70 -4.68
C GLU A 37 7.85 -5.37 -5.42
N ARG A 38 7.64 -4.27 -4.69
CA ARG A 38 7.59 -2.92 -5.27
C ARG A 38 8.90 -2.60 -6.01
N GLU A 39 10.05 -2.83 -5.39
CA GLU A 39 11.36 -2.59 -6.02
C GLU A 39 11.57 -3.44 -7.27
N ARG A 40 11.16 -4.71 -7.23
CA ARG A 40 11.22 -5.60 -8.40
C ARG A 40 10.37 -5.06 -9.55
N LEU A 41 9.12 -4.65 -9.29
CA LEU A 41 8.25 -4.10 -10.32
C LEU A 41 8.72 -2.75 -10.85
N LEU A 42 9.33 -1.92 -10.00
CA LEU A 42 9.94 -0.66 -10.46
C LEU A 42 11.13 -0.89 -11.39
N ARG A 43 11.93 -1.94 -11.16
CA ARG A 43 13.09 -2.28 -11.99
C ARG A 43 12.71 -3.04 -13.27
N ASP A 44 11.93 -4.10 -13.13
CA ASP A 44 11.73 -5.12 -14.18
C ASP A 44 10.30 -5.11 -14.77
N GLY A 45 9.40 -4.29 -14.21
CA GLY A 45 8.01 -4.24 -14.63
C GLY A 45 7.81 -3.52 -15.97
N LEU A 46 6.89 -4.05 -16.77
CA LEU A 46 6.43 -3.43 -18.02
C LEU A 46 5.79 -2.09 -17.71
N ALA A 47 6.28 -1.03 -18.34
CA ALA A 47 5.69 0.29 -18.22
C ALA A 47 4.36 0.36 -18.98
N GLY A 48 3.37 0.95 -18.33
CA GLY A 48 2.04 1.16 -18.90
C GLY A 48 1.33 2.36 -18.30
N VAL A 49 0.12 2.58 -18.77
CA VAL A 49 -0.84 3.51 -18.18
C VAL A 49 -2.08 2.72 -17.81
N ALA A 50 -2.68 3.05 -16.68
CA ALA A 50 -4.00 2.53 -16.33
C ALA A 50 -4.98 3.66 -16.06
N THR A 51 -6.23 3.44 -16.42
CA THR A 51 -7.36 4.27 -15.99
C THR A 51 -8.02 3.60 -14.79
N ILE A 52 -8.18 4.33 -13.69
CA ILE A 52 -8.93 3.83 -12.53
C ILE A 52 -10.41 3.91 -12.87
N VAL A 53 -11.11 2.77 -12.91
CA VAL A 53 -12.54 2.72 -13.25
C VAL A 53 -13.44 2.49 -12.05
N GLY A 54 -12.86 2.09 -10.92
CA GLY A 54 -13.60 1.73 -9.72
C GLY A 54 -12.68 1.74 -8.51
N ILE A 55 -13.23 2.15 -7.38
CA ILE A 55 -12.55 2.15 -6.09
C ILE A 55 -13.49 1.50 -5.09
N ARG A 56 -13.06 0.39 -4.49
CA ARG A 56 -13.74 -0.24 -3.36
C ARG A 56 -12.95 0.09 -2.10
N GLU A 57 -13.56 0.88 -1.22
CA GLU A 57 -12.87 1.35 -0.03
C GLU A 57 -12.96 0.38 1.15
N ASN A 58 -11.96 0.43 2.04
CA ASN A 58 -11.96 -0.27 3.33
C ASN A 58 -12.22 -1.79 3.21
N VAL A 59 -11.71 -2.43 2.16
CA VAL A 59 -11.92 -3.85 1.90
C VAL A 59 -11.23 -4.76 2.93
N ALA A 60 -10.20 -4.25 3.60
CA ALA A 60 -9.54 -4.91 4.72
C ALA A 60 -8.89 -3.87 5.66
N THR A 61 -8.72 -4.25 6.91
CA THR A 61 -7.95 -3.49 7.90
C THR A 61 -6.87 -4.41 8.47
N THR A 62 -5.62 -3.98 8.39
CA THR A 62 -4.44 -4.73 8.85
C THR A 62 -3.62 -3.89 9.82
N SER A 63 -2.55 -4.47 10.35
CA SER A 63 -1.55 -3.71 11.12
C SER A 63 -0.92 -2.56 10.33
N LEU A 64 -0.95 -2.62 9.00
CA LEU A 64 -0.42 -1.60 8.08
C LEU A 64 -1.41 -0.51 7.69
N GLY A 65 -2.66 -0.60 8.18
CA GLY A 65 -3.71 0.36 7.89
C GLY A 65 -4.87 -0.24 7.09
N ARG A 66 -5.65 0.66 6.50
CA ARG A 66 -6.83 0.33 5.70
C ARG A 66 -6.44 0.07 4.26
N TRP A 67 -7.03 -0.96 3.69
CA TRP A 67 -6.80 -1.38 2.32
C TRP A 67 -7.99 -0.99 1.45
N HIS A 68 -7.68 -0.51 0.27
CA HIS A 68 -8.62 -0.18 -0.79
C HIS A 68 -8.30 -1.04 -2.02
N GLU A 69 -9.33 -1.40 -2.79
CA GLU A 69 -9.17 -2.08 -4.08
C GLU A 69 -9.44 -1.08 -5.20
N LEU A 70 -8.48 -0.98 -6.11
CA LEU A 70 -8.59 -0.23 -7.35
C LEU A 70 -8.90 -1.19 -8.48
N GLU A 71 -9.93 -0.90 -9.26
CA GLU A 71 -10.19 -1.54 -10.53
C GLU A 71 -9.55 -0.69 -11.63
N LEU A 72 -8.71 -1.32 -12.44
CA LEU A 72 -7.85 -0.67 -13.42
C LEU A 72 -8.20 -1.19 -14.82
N ASP A 73 -8.38 -0.27 -15.76
CA ASP A 73 -8.25 -0.56 -17.18
C ASP A 73 -6.79 -0.35 -17.59
N VAL A 74 -6.08 -1.42 -17.89
CA VAL A 74 -4.64 -1.41 -18.13
C VAL A 74 -4.35 -1.35 -19.62
N GLN A 75 -3.50 -0.41 -20.02
CA GLN A 75 -3.00 -0.28 -21.38
C GLN A 75 -1.48 -0.40 -21.40
N LEU A 76 -0.99 -1.42 -22.13
CA LEU A 76 0.43 -1.68 -22.37
C LEU A 76 0.75 -1.51 -23.85
N SER A 77 1.98 -1.09 -24.16
CA SER A 77 2.40 -0.89 -25.55
C SER A 77 2.44 -2.23 -26.31
N GLY A 78 1.74 -2.31 -27.43
CA GLY A 78 1.72 -3.50 -28.29
C GLY A 78 0.89 -4.67 -27.75
N GLN A 79 0.02 -4.43 -26.76
CA GLN A 79 -0.87 -5.43 -26.18
C GLN A 79 -2.31 -4.91 -26.12
N ASP A 80 -3.27 -5.84 -26.10
CA ASP A 80 -4.67 -5.50 -25.91
C ASP A 80 -4.92 -5.01 -24.48
N PRO A 81 -5.81 -4.02 -24.29
CA PRO A 81 -6.20 -3.57 -22.96
C PRO A 81 -6.83 -4.69 -22.13
N TYR A 82 -6.60 -4.67 -20.81
CA TYR A 82 -7.16 -5.67 -19.91
C TYR A 82 -7.51 -5.10 -18.54
N ARG A 83 -8.39 -5.81 -17.82
CA ARG A 83 -8.80 -5.44 -16.46
C ARG A 83 -7.87 -6.04 -15.40
N ALA A 84 -7.43 -5.21 -14.46
CA ALA A 84 -6.70 -5.65 -13.28
C ALA A 84 -7.32 -5.09 -11.99
N THR A 85 -7.15 -5.82 -10.89
CA THR A 85 -7.53 -5.34 -9.55
C THR A 85 -6.27 -5.19 -8.71
N ARG A 86 -6.08 -4.02 -8.10
CA ARG A 86 -4.93 -3.74 -7.24
C ARG A 86 -5.36 -3.30 -5.84
N ARG A 87 -4.84 -4.00 -4.82
CA ARG A 87 -4.93 -3.57 -3.43
C ARG A 87 -3.86 -2.55 -3.08
N VAL A 88 -4.28 -1.44 -2.44
CA VAL A 88 -3.40 -0.39 -1.94
C VAL A 88 -3.72 -0.07 -0.49
N ALA A 89 -2.68 0.09 0.33
CA ALA A 89 -2.79 0.59 1.70
C ALA A 89 -2.35 2.06 1.71
N LEU A 90 -3.31 2.97 1.54
CA LEU A 90 -3.07 4.42 1.57
C LEU A 90 -4.34 5.16 1.98
N GLU A 91 -4.17 6.35 2.55
CA GLU A 91 -5.29 7.25 2.86
C GLU A 91 -5.72 8.00 1.59
N LEU A 92 -6.89 7.67 1.03
CA LEU A 92 -7.36 8.25 -0.23
C LEU A 92 -7.51 9.78 -0.18
N SER A 93 -7.82 10.34 0.99
CA SER A 93 -7.90 11.80 1.21
C SER A 93 -6.56 12.51 0.98
N SER A 94 -5.44 11.81 1.15
CA SER A 94 -4.08 12.32 0.90
C SER A 94 -3.59 12.08 -0.53
N ALA A 95 -4.35 11.35 -1.34
CA ALA A 95 -3.98 10.93 -2.69
C ALA A 95 -5.05 11.34 -3.72
N PRO A 96 -5.26 12.65 -3.96
CA PRO A 96 -6.31 13.13 -4.86
C PRO A 96 -6.15 12.69 -6.33
N HIS A 97 -4.95 12.23 -6.71
CA HIS A 97 -4.67 11.65 -8.02
C HIS A 97 -5.18 10.20 -8.17
N ILE A 98 -5.61 9.57 -7.07
CA ILE A 98 -6.25 8.24 -7.07
C ILE A 98 -7.76 8.47 -7.04
N ALA A 99 -8.33 8.73 -8.21
CA ALA A 99 -9.76 8.97 -8.41
C ALA A 99 -10.26 8.16 -9.62
N ILE A 100 -11.57 7.91 -9.68
CA ILE A 100 -12.18 7.32 -10.87
C ILE A 100 -11.90 8.25 -12.07
N ASP A 101 -11.67 7.63 -13.23
CA ASP A 101 -11.24 8.23 -14.50
C ASP A 101 -9.82 8.83 -14.49
N ALA A 102 -9.10 8.78 -13.35
CA ALA A 102 -7.71 9.20 -13.32
C ALA A 102 -6.83 8.21 -14.09
N GLN A 103 -5.97 8.75 -14.95
CA GLN A 103 -4.90 8.00 -15.59
C GLN A 103 -3.65 8.03 -14.73
N VAL A 104 -3.14 6.85 -14.40
CA VAL A 104 -1.96 6.68 -13.55
C VAL A 104 -0.90 5.85 -14.27
N PRO A 105 0.39 6.22 -14.13
CA PRO A 105 1.46 5.39 -14.64
C PRO A 105 1.56 4.11 -13.80
N ILE A 106 1.79 2.99 -14.46
CA ILE A 106 1.86 1.67 -13.80
C ILE A 106 3.11 0.89 -14.21
N ARG A 107 3.42 -0.11 -13.39
CA ARG A 107 4.35 -1.20 -13.71
C ARG A 107 3.64 -2.54 -13.55
N VAL A 108 3.72 -3.38 -14.57
CA VAL A 108 3.10 -4.71 -14.58
C VAL A 108 4.17 -5.79 -14.53
N ASP A 109 3.98 -6.84 -13.74
CA ASP A 109 4.88 -7.99 -13.77
C ASP A 109 4.75 -8.72 -15.12
N PRO A 110 5.82 -8.83 -15.92
CA PRO A 110 5.78 -9.58 -17.18
C PRO A 110 5.47 -11.08 -16.99
N ARG A 111 5.65 -11.61 -15.77
CA ARG A 111 5.38 -13.01 -15.43
C ARG A 111 3.96 -13.24 -14.90
N ASP A 112 3.28 -12.19 -14.47
CA ASP A 112 1.95 -12.27 -13.84
C ASP A 112 1.21 -10.93 -14.00
N TYR A 113 0.37 -10.81 -15.02
CA TYR A 113 -0.33 -9.58 -15.39
C TYR A 113 -1.34 -9.10 -14.34
N SER A 114 -1.67 -9.94 -13.35
CA SER A 114 -2.49 -9.53 -12.20
C SER A 114 -1.72 -8.64 -11.22
N LYS A 115 -0.38 -8.68 -11.25
CA LYS A 115 0.49 -7.88 -10.39
C LYS A 115 0.79 -6.55 -11.03
N VAL A 116 -0.01 -5.56 -10.64
CA VAL A 116 0.14 -4.18 -11.07
C VAL A 116 0.62 -3.31 -9.91
N LEU A 117 1.61 -2.46 -10.16
CA LEU A 117 2.06 -1.41 -9.26
C LEU A 117 1.64 -0.05 -9.84
N VAL A 118 0.86 0.73 -9.09
CA VAL A 118 0.63 2.14 -9.41
C VAL A 118 1.86 2.93 -8.98
N VAL A 119 2.42 3.70 -9.91
CA VAL A 119 3.57 4.56 -9.65
C VAL A 119 3.01 5.93 -9.31
N ALA A 120 3.22 6.40 -8.08
CA ALA A 120 2.85 7.76 -7.72
C ALA A 120 3.68 8.72 -8.60
N PRO A 121 3.06 9.71 -9.27
CA PRO A 121 3.82 10.80 -9.84
C PRO A 121 4.52 11.54 -8.69
N LEU A 122 5.83 11.77 -8.84
CA LEU A 122 6.64 12.57 -7.91
C LEU A 122 6.11 14.00 -7.81
#